data_AF-A0A0A1CR99-F1
#
_entry.id   AF-A0A0A1CR99-F1
#
_cell.length_a   1.000
_cell.length_b   1.000
_cell.length_c   1.000
_cell.angle_alpha   90.00
_cell.angle_beta   90.00
_cell.angle_gamma   90.00
#
_symmetry.space_group_name_H-M   'P 1'
#
loop_
_entity.id
_entity.type
_entity.pdbx_description
1 polymer ?
#
loop_
_entity_poly.entity_id
_entity_poly.type
_entity_poly.pdbx_seq_one_letter_code
_entity_poly.pdbx_strand_id
1 'polypeptide(L)'
;KRQELYDLVASMVADGVPIDGVGFEMHETQAGPEPGVITEMTKSYQKLGLEVAITELDVHTYDVDQQTQIYGDVMAEALAAGIRDISFWGFTDKHAY
;
A
#
# COMPACT_ATOMS: atom_id res chain seq x y z
N LYS A 1 -13.90 0.15 -3.72
CA LYS A 1 -12.80 -0.56 -3.02
C LYS A 1 -12.20 0.26 -1.87
N ARG A 2 -11.42 1.34 -2.11
CA ARG A 2 -10.74 2.08 -1.03
C ARG A 2 -11.70 2.61 0.06
N GLN A 3 -12.75 3.33 -0.36
CA GLN A 3 -13.73 3.88 0.58
C GLN A 3 -14.48 2.78 1.33
N GLU A 4 -14.93 1.73 0.63
CA GLU A 4 -15.66 0.61 1.25
C GLU A 4 -14.82 -0.12 2.29
N LEU A 5 -13.52 -0.33 2.02
CA LEU A 5 -12.60 -0.93 3.00
C LEU A 5 -12.41 -0.01 4.20
N TYR A 6 -12.23 1.31 3.96
CA TYR A 6 -12.11 2.27 5.05
C TYR A 6 -13.36 2.28 5.93
N ASP A 7 -14.56 2.29 5.34
CA ASP A 7 -15.83 2.31 6.07
C ASP A 7 -15.99 1.04 6.92
N LEU A 8 -15.61 -0.13 6.38
CA LEU A 8 -15.59 -1.39 7.12
C LEU A 8 -14.61 -1.36 8.30
N VAL A 9 -13.37 -0.92 8.06
CA VAL A 9 -12.35 -0.86 9.10
C VAL A 9 -12.75 0.15 10.18
N ALA A 10 -13.31 1.30 9.80
CA ALA A 10 -13.80 2.30 10.73
C ALA A 10 -14.95 1.75 11.59
N SER A 11 -15.88 0.95 11.02
CA SER A 11 -16.92 0.31 11.82
C SER A 11 -16.35 -0.73 12.79
N MET A 12 -15.35 -1.51 12.36
CA MET A 12 -14.64 -2.45 13.25
C MET A 12 -13.95 -1.74 14.42
N VAL A 13 -13.28 -0.61 14.17
CA VAL A 13 -12.70 0.22 15.25
C VAL A 13 -13.79 0.73 16.20
N ALA A 14 -14.90 1.25 15.66
CA ALA A 14 -16.01 1.77 16.46
C ALA A 14 -16.68 0.68 17.32
N ASP A 15 -16.76 -0.55 16.82
CA ASP A 15 -17.31 -1.71 17.51
C ASP A 15 -16.32 -2.32 18.53
N GLY A 16 -15.11 -1.77 18.64
CA GLY A 16 -14.09 -2.23 19.59
C GLY A 16 -13.41 -3.54 19.18
N VAL A 17 -13.42 -3.89 17.89
CA VAL A 17 -12.70 -5.05 17.37
C VAL A 17 -11.19 -4.81 17.53
N PRO A 18 -10.40 -5.78 18.03
CA PRO A 18 -8.97 -5.61 18.21
C PRO A 18 -8.24 -5.71 16.85
N ILE A 19 -8.13 -4.56 16.18
CA ILE A 19 -7.35 -4.38 14.95
C ILE A 19 -6.24 -3.36 15.20
N ASP A 20 -5.01 -3.73 14.83
CA ASP A 20 -3.83 -2.92 15.10
C ASP A 20 -3.35 -2.14 13.87
N GLY A 21 -3.70 -2.60 12.67
CA GLY A 21 -3.22 -2.01 11.43
C GLY A 21 -3.93 -2.49 10.17
N VAL A 22 -3.56 -1.87 9.05
CA VAL A 22 -4.01 -2.23 7.69
C VAL A 22 -2.79 -2.40 6.78
N GLY A 23 -2.78 -3.49 6.01
CA GLY A 23 -1.80 -3.72 4.95
C GLY A 23 -2.35 -3.27 3.59
N PHE A 24 -1.53 -2.57 2.81
CA PHE A 24 -1.77 -2.35 1.39
C PHE A 24 -0.96 -3.37 0.61
N GLU A 25 -1.64 -4.23 -0.16
CA GLU A 25 -0.99 -5.23 -1.00
C GLU A 25 -0.02 -4.56 -1.98
N MET A 26 -0.47 -3.50 -2.67
CA MET A 26 0.34 -2.71 -3.61
C MET A 26 0.82 -3.50 -4.84
N HIS A 27 -0.08 -4.33 -5.39
CA HIS A 27 0.10 -4.92 -6.72
C HIS A 27 -0.14 -3.88 -7.81
N GLU A 28 0.93 -3.42 -8.42
CA GLU A 28 0.88 -2.37 -9.44
C GLU A 28 1.05 -2.90 -10.86
N THR A 29 0.52 -2.15 -11.82
CA THR A 29 0.67 -2.43 -13.25
C THR A 29 1.24 -1.18 -13.93
N GLN A 30 1.08 -1.03 -15.25
CA GLN A 30 1.68 0.06 -16.02
C GLN A 30 1.26 1.47 -15.57
N ALA A 31 0.12 1.63 -14.91
CA ALA A 31 -0.36 2.95 -14.48
C ALA A 31 0.36 3.46 -13.22
N GLY A 32 0.80 2.55 -12.34
CA GLY A 32 1.20 2.88 -10.97
C GLY A 32 0.07 3.53 -10.15
N PRO A 33 0.38 3.91 -8.90
CA PRO A 33 -0.56 4.61 -8.05
C PRO A 33 -0.74 6.08 -8.47
N GLU A 34 -1.93 6.62 -8.25
CA GLU A 34 -2.15 8.07 -8.37
C GLU A 34 -1.28 8.82 -7.35
N PRO A 35 -0.53 9.86 -7.76
CA PRO A 35 0.34 10.59 -6.82
C PRO A 35 -0.42 11.12 -5.61
N GLY A 36 0.07 10.81 -4.41
CA GLY A 36 -0.55 11.25 -3.15
C GLY A 36 -1.56 10.26 -2.57
N VAL A 37 -1.95 9.21 -3.31
CA VAL A 37 -2.97 8.25 -2.85
C VAL A 37 -2.49 7.42 -1.65
N ILE A 38 -1.21 7.02 -1.62
CA ILE A 38 -0.65 6.24 -0.52
C ILE A 38 -0.65 7.09 0.75
N THR A 39 -0.27 8.36 0.62
CA THR A 39 -0.27 9.34 1.71
C THR A 39 -1.67 9.60 2.25
N GLU A 40 -2.66 9.76 1.36
CA GLU A 40 -4.04 10.00 1.75
C GLU A 40 -4.60 8.80 2.52
N MET A 41 -4.45 7.60 1.98
CA MET A 41 -4.90 6.36 2.63
C MET A 41 -4.19 6.14 3.96
N THR A 42 -2.88 6.33 4.02
CA THR A 42 -2.11 6.16 5.26
C THR A 42 -2.62 7.09 6.35
N LYS A 43 -2.85 8.37 6.01
CA LYS A 43 -3.37 9.36 6.96
C LYS A 43 -4.79 9.07 7.39
N SER A 44 -5.63 8.46 6.56
CA SER A 44 -7.00 8.11 6.96
C SER A 44 -7.00 7.00 8.00
N TYR A 45 -6.21 5.94 7.83
CA TYR A 45 -6.11 4.85 8.83
C TYR A 45 -5.38 5.28 10.10
N GLN A 46 -4.33 6.12 10.01
CA GLN A 46 -3.67 6.66 11.20
C GLN A 46 -4.60 7.51 12.07
N LYS A 47 -5.60 8.20 11.47
CA LYS A 47 -6.63 8.92 12.26
C LYS A 47 -7.54 8.00 13.05
N LEU A 48 -7.66 6.73 12.65
CA LEU A 48 -8.36 5.69 13.41
C LEU A 48 -7.45 5.05 14.49
N GLY A 49 -6.19 5.47 14.59
CA GLY A 49 -5.21 4.92 15.52
C GLY A 49 -4.51 3.66 15.02
N LEU A 50 -4.61 3.36 13.73
CA LEU A 50 -4.08 2.12 13.13
C LEU A 50 -2.69 2.33 12.50
N GLU A 51 -1.85 1.29 12.57
CA GLU A 51 -0.61 1.19 11.82
C GLU A 51 -0.88 0.88 10.34
N VAL A 52 0.07 1.22 9.46
CA VAL A 52 -0.04 0.98 8.02
C VAL A 52 1.26 0.37 7.49
N ALA A 53 1.12 -0.70 6.71
CA ALA A 53 2.21 -1.42 6.06
C ALA A 53 1.94 -1.60 4.56
N ILE A 54 3.00 -1.75 3.77
CA ILE A 54 2.91 -2.28 2.41
C ILE A 54 3.33 -3.75 2.47
N THR A 55 2.46 -4.67 2.06
CA THR A 55 2.63 -6.09 2.36
C THR A 55 3.06 -6.95 1.18
N GLU A 56 2.73 -6.56 -0.06
CA GLU A 56 2.87 -7.45 -1.23
C GLU A 56 3.33 -6.69 -2.47
N LEU A 57 4.22 -5.70 -2.31
CA LEU A 57 4.60 -4.81 -3.42
C LEU A 57 5.22 -5.60 -4.58
N ASP A 58 4.61 -5.44 -5.75
CA ASP A 58 5.16 -5.82 -7.05
C ASP A 58 4.68 -4.87 -8.15
N VAL A 59 5.38 -4.87 -9.29
CA VAL A 59 5.03 -4.04 -10.45
C VAL A 59 5.09 -4.88 -11.72
N HIS A 60 3.92 -5.18 -12.28
CA HIS A 60 3.78 -6.01 -13.47
C HIS A 60 3.87 -5.16 -14.75
N THR A 61 5.08 -5.09 -15.30
CA THR A 61 5.34 -4.53 -16.64
C THR A 61 6.61 -5.15 -17.24
N TYR A 62 6.72 -5.13 -18.57
CA TYR A 62 7.95 -5.50 -19.29
C TYR A 62 8.85 -4.29 -19.58
N ASP A 63 8.36 -3.08 -19.33
CA ASP A 63 9.12 -1.84 -19.48
C ASP A 63 9.90 -1.56 -18.19
N VAL A 64 11.22 -1.75 -18.25
CA VAL A 64 12.12 -1.61 -17.10
C VAL A 64 12.24 -0.17 -16.61
N ASP A 65 12.09 0.82 -17.49
CA ASP A 65 12.17 2.23 -17.10
C ASP A 65 10.90 2.63 -16.35
N GLN A 66 9.74 2.18 -16.85
CA GLN A 66 8.46 2.35 -16.17
C GLN A 66 8.45 1.61 -14.82
N GLN A 67 8.94 0.36 -14.78
CA GLN A 67 9.03 -0.41 -13.54
C GLN A 67 9.88 0.33 -12.50
N THR A 68 11.02 0.88 -12.92
CA THR A 68 11.92 1.66 -12.06
C THR A 68 11.23 2.90 -11.50
N GLN A 69 10.47 3.62 -12.33
CA GLN A 69 9.72 4.80 -11.91
C GLN A 69 8.66 4.45 -10.86
N ILE A 70 7.83 3.44 -11.12
CA ILE A 70 6.74 3.04 -10.21
C ILE A 70 7.28 2.60 -8.85
N TYR A 71 8.32 1.75 -8.82
CA TYR A 71 8.96 1.38 -7.55
C TYR A 71 9.51 2.61 -6.82
N GLY A 72 10.16 3.53 -7.54
CA GLY A 72 10.67 4.77 -6.97
C GLY A 72 9.59 5.63 -6.33
N ASP A 73 8.47 5.82 -7.02
CA ASP A 73 7.35 6.64 -6.58
C ASP A 73 6.64 6.03 -5.36
N VAL A 74 6.34 4.73 -5.40
CA VAL A 74 5.75 4.00 -4.27
C VAL A 74 6.63 4.10 -3.03
N MET A 75 7.94 3.83 -3.17
CA MET A 75 8.87 3.87 -2.04
C MET A 75 9.03 5.29 -1.47
N ALA A 76 9.15 6.29 -2.34
CA ALA A 76 9.27 7.69 -1.91
C ALA A 76 8.02 8.14 -1.15
N GLU A 77 6.84 7.84 -1.67
CA GLU A 77 5.59 8.25 -1.06
C GLU A 77 5.31 7.49 0.25
N ALA A 78 5.53 6.17 0.27
CA ALA A 78 5.37 5.36 1.48
C ALA A 78 6.25 5.88 2.64
N LEU A 79 7.52 6.17 2.36
CA LEU A 79 8.44 6.73 3.35
C LEU A 79 8.01 8.13 3.81
N ALA A 80 7.52 8.98 2.90
CA ALA A 80 6.99 10.31 3.23
C ALA A 80 5.71 10.24 4.08
N ALA A 81 4.87 9.23 3.85
CA ALA A 81 3.66 8.94 4.62
C ALA A 81 3.96 8.32 6.01
N GLY A 82 5.21 7.93 6.26
CA GLY A 82 5.66 7.35 7.52
C GLY A 82 5.56 5.84 7.61
N ILE A 83 5.27 5.14 6.50
CA ILE A 83 5.28 3.67 6.45
C ILE A 83 6.71 3.16 6.63
N ARG A 84 6.88 2.18 7.51
CA ARG A 84 8.19 1.57 7.83
C ARG A 84 8.26 0.08 7.56
N ASP A 85 7.12 -0.57 7.42
CA ASP A 85 7.02 -1.98 7.06
C ASP A 85 6.62 -2.10 5.58
N ILE A 86 7.54 -2.63 4.79
CA ILE A 86 7.41 -2.78 3.33
C ILE A 86 7.98 -4.14 2.96
N SER A 87 7.12 -5.03 2.45
CA SER A 87 7.51 -6.32 1.87
C SER A 87 7.13 -6.42 0.40
N PHE A 88 7.91 -7.20 -0.33
CA PHE A 88 7.71 -7.48 -1.76
C PHE A 88 7.07 -8.85 -1.95
N TRP A 89 6.25 -8.99 -2.98
CA TRP A 89 5.62 -10.26 -3.32
C TRP A 89 6.54 -11.16 -4.16
N GLY A 90 7.57 -11.67 -3.51
CA GLY A 90 8.57 -12.55 -4.12
C GLY A 90 9.97 -11.95 -4.14
N PHE A 91 10.91 -12.72 -4.69
CA PHE A 91 12.32 -12.35 -4.72
C PHE A 91 12.90 -12.32 -6.14
N THR A 92 12.43 -13.19 -7.03
CA THR A 92 12.90 -13.28 -8.41
C THR A 92 11.73 -13.35 -9.37
N ASP A 93 11.84 -12.69 -10.51
CA ASP A 93 10.82 -12.71 -11.58
C ASP A 93 10.50 -14.12 -12.11
N LYS A 94 11.40 -15.09 -11.90
CA LYS A 94 11.19 -16.50 -12.28
C LYS A 94 9.95 -17.12 -11.63
N HIS A 95 9.51 -16.60 -10.49
CA HIS A 95 8.40 -17.13 -9.70
C HIS A 95 7.34 -16.05 -9.42
N ALA A 96 7.25 -15.02 -10.27
CA ALA A 96 6.18 -14.02 -10.20
C ALA A 96 4.82 -14.66 -10.55
N TYR A 97 3.76 -14.20 -9.89
CA TYR A 97 2.39 -14.71 -10.02
C TYR A 97 1.46 -13.66 -10.63
#